data_AF-A0A526ZNE1-F1
#
_entry.id   AF-A0A526ZNE1-F1
#
_cell.length_a   1.000
_cell.length_b   1.000
_cell.length_c   1.000
_cell.angle_alpha   90.00
_cell.angle_beta   90.00
_cell.angle_gamma   90.00
#
_symmetry.space_group_name_H-M   'P 1'
#
loop_
_entity.id
_entity.type
_entity.pdbx_description
1 polymer ?
#
loop_
_entity_poly.entity_id
_entity_poly.type
_entity_poly.pdbx_seq_one_letter_code
_entity_poly.pdbx_strand_id
1 'polypeptide(L)'
;NAYYIAGGDKADGSGIGFKVFKAKKKIDGTRQEVAYAYGPDSKFDLPPDDYVLTATVDLAVVEQPFSVRAGEHQDLKIAINAGVLAITAPGASKIEIFDPKKDINGNRKSLGYAYDEKYQAALPAGDYLVVSQKLDNSSKESTVTITAGERAELTVQ
;
A
#
# COMPACT_ATOMS: atom_id res chain seq x y z
N ASN A 1 3.00 9.71 -10.80
CA ASN A 1 1.97 9.96 -9.77
C ASN A 1 1.16 8.71 -9.49
N ALA A 2 0.77 8.52 -8.23
CA ALA A 2 -0.09 7.40 -7.80
C ALA A 2 -1.54 7.87 -7.66
N TYR A 3 -2.49 7.01 -8.02
CA TYR A 3 -3.93 7.23 -7.94
C TYR A 3 -4.58 5.99 -7.34
N TYR A 4 -5.60 6.17 -6.49
CA TYR A 4 -6.28 5.03 -5.84
C TYR A 4 -6.86 4.06 -6.87
N ILE A 5 -7.40 4.59 -7.98
CA ILE A 5 -7.80 3.87 -9.18
C ILE A 5 -7.42 4.66 -10.44
N ALA A 6 -7.47 4.02 -11.61
CA ALA A 6 -7.25 4.70 -12.89
C ALA A 6 -8.31 5.81 -13.08
N GLY A 7 -7.85 7.05 -13.25
CA GLY A 7 -8.72 8.22 -13.42
C GLY A 7 -9.43 8.71 -12.14
N GLY A 8 -9.18 8.09 -10.99
CA GLY A 8 -9.74 8.51 -9.70
C GLY A 8 -8.86 9.53 -8.97
N ASP A 9 -9.07 9.63 -7.66
CA ASP A 9 -8.34 10.56 -6.81
C ASP A 9 -6.84 10.25 -6.78
N LYS A 10 -6.04 11.32 -6.87
CA LYS A 10 -4.60 11.26 -6.71
C LYS A 10 -4.27 10.97 -5.24
N ALA A 11 -3.36 10.05 -5.00
CA ALA A 11 -2.78 9.88 -3.67
C ALA A 11 -1.79 11.03 -3.41
N ASP A 12 -1.93 11.71 -2.27
CA ASP A 12 -1.11 12.86 -1.86
C ASP A 12 -0.59 12.78 -0.41
N GLY A 13 -0.86 11.68 0.30
CA GLY A 13 -0.41 11.45 1.68
C GLY A 13 1.07 11.10 1.85
N SER A 14 1.54 11.06 3.09
CA SER A 14 2.94 10.75 3.45
C SER A 14 3.34 9.29 3.24
N GLY A 15 2.38 8.37 3.11
CA GLY A 15 2.63 6.94 2.86
C GLY A 15 3.01 6.60 1.42
N ILE A 16 3.32 7.59 0.58
CA ILE A 16 3.62 7.39 -0.83
C ILE A 16 5.11 7.15 -1.04
N GLY A 17 5.43 6.09 -1.78
CA GLY A 17 6.80 5.77 -2.18
C GLY A 17 6.85 5.25 -3.60
N PHE A 18 7.96 5.56 -4.28
CA PHE A 18 8.27 5.07 -5.62
C PHE A 18 9.67 4.49 -5.62
N LYS A 19 9.83 3.30 -6.18
CA LYS A 19 11.13 2.66 -6.41
C LYS A 19 11.22 2.21 -7.85
N VAL A 20 12.32 2.50 -8.51
CA VAL A 20 12.59 2.12 -9.90
C VAL A 20 13.63 1.02 -9.91
N PHE A 21 13.34 -0.05 -10.63
CA PHE A 21 14.23 -1.18 -10.81
C PHE A 21 14.51 -1.43 -12.28
N LYS A 22 15.69 -1.99 -12.60
CA LYS A 22 15.94 -2.54 -13.94
C LYS A 22 14.95 -3.66 -14.28
N ALA A 23 14.49 -3.71 -15.53
CA ALA A 23 13.57 -4.74 -16.01
C ALA A 23 14.23 -6.13 -16.14
N LYS A 24 15.57 -6.20 -16.21
CA LYS A 24 16.28 -7.47 -16.15
C LYS A 24 16.44 -7.92 -14.70
N LYS A 25 16.05 -9.17 -14.42
CA LYS A 25 16.36 -9.84 -13.15
C LYS A 25 17.82 -10.29 -13.14
N LYS A 26 18.43 -10.26 -11.95
CA LYS A 26 19.70 -10.93 -11.66
C LYS A 26 19.48 -12.45 -11.61
N ILE A 27 20.58 -13.21 -11.56
CA ILE A 27 20.52 -14.68 -11.51
C ILE A 27 19.83 -15.23 -10.26
N ASP A 28 19.85 -14.46 -9.17
CA ASP A 28 19.14 -14.76 -7.92
C ASP A 28 17.63 -14.42 -7.95
N GLY A 29 17.13 -13.93 -9.09
CA GLY A 29 15.74 -13.54 -9.28
C GLY A 29 15.38 -12.13 -8.81
N THR A 30 16.29 -11.41 -8.15
CA THR A 30 16.07 -10.02 -7.70
C THR A 30 16.25 -9.02 -8.85
N ARG A 31 15.75 -7.80 -8.67
CA ARG A 31 16.00 -6.69 -9.59
C ARG A 31 16.97 -5.69 -8.95
N GLN A 32 17.75 -5.00 -9.78
CA GLN A 32 18.58 -3.89 -9.31
C GLN A 32 17.71 -2.63 -9.13
N GLU A 33 17.61 -2.11 -7.91
CA GLU A 33 17.06 -0.77 -7.64
C GLU A 33 18.03 0.29 -8.20
N VAL A 34 17.51 1.29 -8.89
CA VAL A 34 18.31 2.35 -9.53
C VAL A 34 17.88 3.76 -9.10
N ALA A 35 16.67 3.91 -8.59
CA ALA A 35 16.17 5.17 -8.05
C ALA A 35 15.03 4.93 -7.06
N TYR A 36 14.81 5.88 -6.16
CA TYR A 36 13.64 5.92 -5.28
C TYR A 36 13.28 7.36 -4.94
N ALA A 37 12.03 7.57 -4.56
CA ALA A 37 11.53 8.84 -4.05
C ALA A 37 10.33 8.61 -3.12
N TYR A 38 10.09 9.55 -2.23
CA TYR A 38 8.93 9.56 -1.34
C TYR A 38 8.05 10.77 -1.65
N GLY A 39 6.74 10.61 -1.43
CA GLY A 39 5.75 11.65 -1.65
C GLY A 39 5.27 11.77 -3.11
N PRO A 40 4.21 12.57 -3.32
CA PRO A 40 3.63 12.79 -4.65
C PRO A 40 4.57 13.58 -5.56
N ASP A 41 4.26 13.58 -6.87
CA ASP A 41 4.96 14.37 -7.90
C ASP A 41 6.48 14.09 -8.03
N SER A 42 6.89 12.89 -7.62
CA SER A 42 8.27 12.39 -7.75
C SER A 42 8.72 12.36 -9.22
N LYS A 43 9.98 12.74 -9.45
CA LYS A 43 10.62 12.78 -10.78
C LYS A 43 11.91 11.97 -10.77
N PHE A 44 12.22 11.35 -11.90
CA PHE A 44 13.41 10.52 -12.07
C PHE A 44 14.07 10.81 -13.40
N ASP A 45 15.38 11.08 -13.36
CA ASP A 45 16.21 11.13 -14.56
C ASP A 45 16.86 9.76 -14.76
N LEU A 46 16.42 9.04 -15.79
CA LEU A 46 16.84 7.67 -16.06
C LEU A 46 17.49 7.55 -17.43
N PRO A 47 18.58 6.77 -17.59
CA PRO A 47 19.11 6.47 -18.91
C PRO A 47 18.13 5.59 -19.71
N PRO A 48 18.19 5.60 -21.05
CA PRO A 48 17.34 4.74 -21.88
C PRO A 48 17.51 3.26 -21.55
N ASP A 49 16.44 2.61 -21.13
CA ASP A 49 16.37 1.18 -20.79
C ASP A 49 14.91 0.79 -20.48
N ASP A 50 14.69 -0.49 -20.22
CA ASP A 50 13.47 -1.02 -19.64
C ASP A 50 13.55 -1.08 -18.11
N TYR A 51 12.47 -0.68 -17.46
CA TYR A 51 12.36 -0.58 -16.00
C TYR A 51 11.06 -1.19 -15.47
N VAL A 52 11.04 -1.44 -14.17
CA VAL A 52 9.83 -1.71 -13.39
C VAL A 52 9.77 -0.70 -12.26
N LEU A 53 8.67 0.06 -12.18
CA LEU A 53 8.36 0.93 -11.07
C LEU A 53 7.55 0.16 -10.05
N THR A 54 7.96 0.15 -8.79
CA THR A 54 7.12 -0.23 -7.65
C THR A 54 6.58 1.05 -7.03
N ALA A 55 5.25 1.20 -7.03
CA ALA A 55 4.56 2.30 -6.36
C ALA A 55 3.89 1.77 -5.09
N THR A 56 4.04 2.51 -4.01
CA THR A 56 3.48 2.20 -2.69
C THR A 56 2.61 3.36 -2.24
N VAL A 57 1.42 3.05 -1.72
CA VAL A 57 0.57 3.96 -0.94
C VAL A 57 0.13 3.21 0.31
N ASP A 58 0.69 3.59 1.45
CA ASP A 58 0.55 2.88 2.73
C ASP A 58 0.83 1.38 2.61
N LEU A 59 -0.20 0.53 2.69
CA LEU A 59 -0.09 -0.93 2.65
C LEU A 59 -0.34 -1.50 1.24
N ALA A 60 -0.73 -0.67 0.28
CA ALA A 60 -0.95 -1.06 -1.10
C ALA A 60 0.32 -0.87 -1.93
N VAL A 61 0.70 -1.91 -2.69
CA VAL A 61 1.90 -1.92 -3.54
C VAL A 61 1.53 -2.49 -4.91
N VAL A 62 1.96 -1.81 -5.97
CA VAL A 62 1.81 -2.29 -7.36
C VAL A 62 3.12 -2.14 -8.12
N GLU A 63 3.32 -3.02 -9.10
CA GLU A 63 4.42 -2.93 -10.06
C GLU A 63 3.89 -2.48 -11.43
N GLN A 64 4.59 -1.54 -12.07
CA GLN A 64 4.31 -1.06 -13.42
C GLN A 64 5.58 -1.11 -14.26
N PRO A 65 5.66 -1.98 -15.28
CA PRO A 65 6.75 -1.92 -16.26
C PRO A 65 6.62 -0.67 -17.15
N PHE A 66 7.75 -0.10 -17.54
CA PHE A 66 7.84 1.01 -18.48
C PHE A 66 9.21 1.04 -19.16
N SER A 67 9.32 1.76 -20.28
CA SER A 67 10.57 1.92 -21.04
C SER A 67 10.88 3.39 -21.19
N VAL A 68 12.16 3.75 -21.06
CA VAL A 68 12.66 5.12 -21.29
C VAL A 68 13.43 5.15 -22.60
N ARG A 69 13.12 6.10 -23.47
CA ARG A 69 13.92 6.40 -24.67
C ARG A 69 14.68 7.71 -24.50
N ALA A 70 15.74 7.88 -25.30
CA ALA A 70 16.57 9.07 -25.22
C ALA A 70 15.75 10.34 -25.56
N GLY A 71 15.82 11.34 -24.68
CA GLY A 71 15.10 12.61 -24.83
C GLY A 71 13.59 12.52 -24.62
N GLU A 72 13.06 11.37 -24.19
CA GLU A 72 11.64 11.19 -23.89
C GLU A 72 11.30 11.70 -22.47
N HIS A 73 10.20 12.43 -22.35
CA HIS A 73 9.57 12.72 -21.07
C HIS A 73 8.26 11.93 -20.98
N GLN A 74 8.07 11.21 -19.87
CA GLN A 74 6.89 10.38 -19.66
C GLN A 74 6.24 10.68 -18.30
N ASP A 75 4.94 10.98 -18.33
CA ASP A 75 4.12 11.08 -17.12
C ASP A 75 3.44 9.75 -16.82
N LEU A 76 3.99 9.00 -15.86
CA LEU A 76 3.37 7.76 -15.40
C LEU A 76 2.24 8.05 -14.40
N LYS A 77 1.02 7.65 -14.77
CA LYS A 77 -0.17 7.63 -13.91
C LYS A 77 -0.43 6.21 -13.43
N ILE A 78 -0.04 5.92 -12.19
CA ILE A 78 -0.09 4.58 -11.62
C ILE A 78 -1.41 4.38 -10.89
N ALA A 79 -2.20 3.39 -11.30
CA ALA A 79 -3.38 2.95 -10.56
C ALA A 79 -2.96 1.93 -9.50
N ILE A 80 -3.15 2.28 -8.23
CA ILE A 80 -2.78 1.44 -7.08
C ILE A 80 -3.82 0.33 -6.84
N ASN A 81 -5.05 0.53 -7.33
CA ASN A 81 -6.20 -0.36 -7.09
C ASN A 81 -6.45 -0.57 -5.58
N ALA A 82 -6.43 0.54 -4.85
CA ALA A 82 -6.59 0.59 -3.41
C ALA A 82 -7.81 1.41 -2.99
N GLY A 83 -8.40 1.02 -1.87
CA GLY A 83 -9.34 1.85 -1.11
C GLY A 83 -8.70 2.33 0.18
N VAL A 84 -9.34 3.28 0.86
CA VAL A 84 -8.88 3.80 2.16
C VAL A 84 -9.72 3.20 3.27
N LEU A 85 -9.08 2.51 4.21
CA LEU A 85 -9.71 2.06 5.44
C LEU A 85 -9.42 3.06 6.56
N ALA A 86 -10.47 3.59 7.18
CA ALA A 86 -10.38 4.40 8.39
C ALA A 86 -11.01 3.66 9.57
N ILE A 87 -10.20 3.39 10.58
CA ILE A 87 -10.55 2.59 11.75
C ILE A 87 -10.62 3.50 12.97
N THR A 88 -11.68 3.35 13.75
CA THR A 88 -11.80 3.92 15.10
C THR A 88 -12.05 2.80 16.10
N ALA A 89 -11.24 2.71 17.15
CA ALA A 89 -11.39 1.73 18.21
C ALA A 89 -11.23 2.41 19.58
N PRO A 90 -12.31 2.96 20.16
CA PRO A 90 -12.25 3.68 21.43
C PRO A 90 -11.71 2.81 22.57
N GLY A 91 -10.74 3.33 23.32
CA GLY A 91 -10.07 2.63 24.40
C GLY A 91 -9.05 1.57 23.96
N ALA A 92 -8.78 1.43 22.66
CA ALA A 92 -7.73 0.56 22.17
C ALA A 92 -6.34 1.21 22.38
N SER A 93 -5.39 0.40 22.83
CA SER A 93 -3.96 0.78 22.83
C SER A 93 -3.27 0.40 21.52
N LYS A 94 -3.86 -0.51 20.74
CA LYS A 94 -3.32 -0.96 19.46
C LYS A 94 -4.45 -1.35 18.50
N ILE A 95 -4.32 -0.94 17.25
CA ILE A 95 -5.11 -1.43 16.12
C ILE A 95 -4.15 -2.15 15.18
N GLU A 96 -4.54 -3.33 14.69
CA GLU A 96 -3.76 -4.11 13.73
C GLU A 96 -4.65 -4.69 12.63
N ILE A 97 -4.16 -4.63 11.40
CA ILE A 97 -4.83 -5.11 10.20
C ILE A 97 -4.12 -6.38 9.76
N PHE A 98 -4.91 -7.42 9.49
CA PHE A 98 -4.45 -8.74 9.10
C PHE A 98 -5.04 -9.17 7.76
N ASP A 99 -4.31 -10.06 7.09
CA ASP A 99 -4.84 -10.87 6.00
C ASP A 99 -6.07 -11.67 6.50
N PRO A 100 -7.13 -11.77 5.68
CA PRO A 100 -8.34 -12.49 6.05
C PRO A 100 -8.09 -14.00 6.15
N LYS A 101 -7.06 -14.52 5.47
CA LYS A 101 -6.70 -15.93 5.47
C LYS A 101 -5.65 -16.24 6.51
N LYS A 102 -5.78 -17.43 7.09
CA LYS A 102 -4.75 -18.04 7.91
C LYS A 102 -3.80 -18.84 7.03
N ASP A 103 -2.53 -18.88 7.42
CA ASP A 103 -1.58 -19.84 6.88
C ASP A 103 -1.90 -21.27 7.34
N ILE A 104 -1.11 -22.24 6.87
CA ILE A 104 -1.27 -23.66 7.22
C ILE A 104 -1.10 -23.94 8.72
N ASN A 105 -0.44 -23.04 9.45
CA ASN A 105 -0.23 -23.14 10.89
C ASN A 105 -1.33 -22.45 11.69
N GLY A 106 -2.33 -21.85 11.03
CA GLY A 106 -3.44 -21.14 11.65
C GLY A 106 -3.14 -19.67 12.00
N ASN A 107 -2.01 -19.12 11.56
CA ASN A 107 -1.61 -17.74 11.84
C ASN A 107 -2.09 -16.79 10.74
N ARG A 108 -2.56 -15.60 11.12
CA ARG A 108 -2.86 -14.54 10.15
C ARG A 108 -1.61 -13.69 9.92
N LYS A 109 -1.39 -13.27 8.68
CA LYS A 109 -0.32 -12.34 8.35
C LYS A 109 -0.72 -10.92 8.76
N SER A 110 0.08 -10.28 9.63
CA SER A 110 -0.07 -8.84 9.92
C SER A 110 0.36 -8.02 8.71
N LEU A 111 -0.44 -6.99 8.40
CA LEU A 111 -0.22 -6.09 7.28
C LEU A 111 0.24 -4.70 7.75
N GLY A 112 -0.32 -4.21 8.86
CA GLY A 112 0.04 -2.92 9.44
C GLY A 112 -0.65 -2.69 10.77
N TYR A 113 -0.08 -1.85 11.61
CA TYR A 113 -0.61 -1.54 12.94
C TYR A 113 -0.36 -0.08 13.32
N ALA A 114 -1.14 0.39 14.30
CA ALA A 114 -0.93 1.66 14.97
C ALA A 114 -1.13 1.49 16.48
N TYR A 115 -0.32 2.18 17.29
CA TYR A 115 -0.52 2.29 18.75
C TYR A 115 -1.36 3.52 19.06
N ASP A 116 -2.61 3.50 18.61
CA ASP A 116 -3.56 4.61 18.70
C ASP A 116 -4.99 4.03 18.67
N GLU A 117 -5.97 4.83 19.09
CA GLU A 117 -7.40 4.53 18.96
C GLU A 117 -7.91 4.77 17.53
N LYS A 118 -7.09 5.39 16.66
CA LYS A 118 -7.41 5.62 15.25
C LYS A 118 -6.29 5.11 14.34
N TYR A 119 -6.67 4.48 13.24
CA TYR A 119 -5.72 4.08 12.21
C TYR A 119 -6.34 4.25 10.83
N GLN A 120 -5.61 4.89 9.92
CA GLN A 120 -5.99 4.98 8.53
C GLN A 120 -4.86 4.45 7.64
N ALA A 121 -5.22 3.66 6.64
CA ALA A 121 -4.28 3.19 5.63
C ALA A 121 -5.01 2.91 4.30
N ALA A 122 -4.31 3.16 3.19
CA ALA A 122 -4.67 2.61 1.90
C ALA A 122 -4.30 1.12 1.83
N LEU A 123 -5.24 0.31 1.37
CA LEU A 123 -5.11 -1.15 1.21
C LEU A 123 -5.58 -1.56 -0.18
N PRO A 124 -5.02 -2.62 -0.78
CA PRO A 124 -5.59 -3.23 -1.97
C PRO A 124 -7.07 -3.57 -1.77
N ALA A 125 -7.84 -3.64 -2.86
CA ALA A 125 -9.20 -4.16 -2.77
C ALA A 125 -9.21 -5.62 -2.27
N GLY A 126 -10.10 -5.92 -1.34
CA GLY A 126 -10.20 -7.24 -0.72
C GLY A 126 -10.78 -7.22 0.68
N ASP A 127 -10.90 -8.41 1.26
CA ASP A 127 -11.35 -8.59 2.65
C ASP A 127 -10.18 -8.51 3.61
N TYR A 128 -10.42 -7.99 4.81
CA TYR A 128 -9.43 -7.85 5.87
C TYR A 128 -10.03 -8.14 7.25
N LEU A 129 -9.18 -8.56 8.18
CA LEU A 129 -9.52 -8.61 9.60
C LEU A 129 -8.81 -7.46 10.32
N VAL A 130 -9.56 -6.73 11.13
CA VAL A 130 -9.04 -5.70 12.04
C VAL A 130 -9.17 -6.20 13.46
N VAL A 131 -8.09 -6.08 14.23
CA VAL A 131 -8.08 -6.37 15.67
C VAL A 131 -7.79 -5.09 16.42
N SER A 132 -8.65 -4.73 17.37
CA SER A 132 -8.34 -3.74 18.39
C SER A 132 -7.96 -4.44 19.68
N GLN A 133 -6.94 -3.93 20.36
CA GLN A 133 -6.44 -4.46 21.63
C GLN A 133 -6.38 -3.33 22.65
N LYS A 134 -6.85 -3.58 23.87
CA LYS A 134 -6.75 -2.66 25.01
C LYS A 134 -5.48 -2.92 25.84
N LEU A 135 -5.19 -2.02 26.78
CA LEU A 135 -4.02 -2.12 27.67
C LEU A 135 -4.02 -3.39 28.55
N ASP A 136 -5.19 -3.95 28.87
CA ASP A 136 -5.34 -5.20 29.62
C ASP A 136 -5.18 -6.46 28.74
N ASN A 137 -4.78 -6.28 27.47
CA ASN A 137 -4.69 -7.28 26.42
C ASN A 137 -6.02 -7.89 25.96
N SER A 138 -7.17 -7.41 26.43
CA SER A 138 -8.45 -7.78 25.83
C SER A 138 -8.51 -7.28 24.38
N SER A 139 -9.07 -8.09 23.49
CA SER A 139 -9.15 -7.77 22.06
C SER A 139 -10.54 -7.97 21.48
N LYS A 140 -10.79 -7.26 20.39
CA LYS A 140 -11.99 -7.35 19.57
C LYS A 140 -11.58 -7.47 18.12
N GLU A 141 -12.30 -8.30 17.39
CA GLU A 141 -12.05 -8.51 15.96
C GLU A 141 -13.25 -8.02 15.15
N SER A 142 -12.99 -7.51 13.96
CA SER A 142 -14.03 -7.15 12.98
C SER A 142 -13.51 -7.35 11.57
N THR A 143 -14.38 -7.77 10.67
CA THR A 143 -14.05 -7.93 9.25
C THR A 143 -14.51 -6.73 8.45
N VAL A 144 -13.77 -6.37 7.41
CA VAL A 144 -14.12 -5.29 6.48
C VAL A 144 -13.70 -5.66 5.06
N THR A 145 -14.51 -5.28 4.08
CA THR A 145 -14.20 -5.37 2.66
C THR A 145 -13.83 -3.99 2.14
N ILE A 146 -12.71 -3.90 1.45
CA ILE A 146 -12.21 -2.67 0.81
C ILE A 146 -12.50 -2.76 -0.69
N THR A 147 -13.20 -1.76 -1.19
CA THR A 147 -13.38 -1.53 -2.64
C THR A 147 -12.35 -0.51 -3.11
N ALA A 148 -11.72 -0.77 -4.27
CA ALA A 148 -10.75 0.18 -4.83
C ALA A 148 -11.43 1.51 -5.19
N GLY A 149 -10.78 2.63 -4.83
CA GLY A 149 -11.30 3.97 -5.07
C GLY A 149 -12.37 4.44 -4.08
N GLU A 150 -12.73 3.61 -3.10
CA GLU A 150 -13.70 3.95 -2.06
C GLU A 150 -13.03 4.12 -0.69
N ARG A 151 -13.75 4.79 0.21
CA ARG A 151 -13.40 4.89 1.62
C ARG A 151 -14.33 4.01 2.45
N ALA A 152 -13.76 3.13 3.25
CA ALA A 152 -14.47 2.34 4.24
C ALA A 152 -14.20 2.88 5.65
N GLU A 153 -15.25 3.03 6.45
CA GLU A 153 -15.16 3.42 7.85
C GLU A 153 -15.55 2.24 8.74
N LEU A 154 -14.69 1.90 9.72
CA LEU A 154 -14.89 0.78 10.62
C LEU A 154 -14.73 1.23 12.07
N THR A 155 -15.73 0.93 12.90
CA THR A 155 -15.62 1.08 14.35
C THR A 155 -15.51 -0.31 15.00
N VAL A 156 -14.48 -0.52 15.85
CA VAL A 156 -14.22 -1.80 16.53
C VAL A 156 -14.31 -1.61 18.04
N GLN A 157 -15.30 -2.24 18.70
CA GLN A 157 -15.62 -2.08 20.13
C GLN A 157 -15.84 -3.41 20.87
#